data_AF-A0A7S0ZGV6-F1
#
_entry.id   AF-A0A7S0ZGV6-F1
#
_cell.length_a   1.000
_cell.length_b   1.000
_cell.length_c   1.000
_cell.angle_alpha   90.00
_cell.angle_beta   90.00
_cell.angle_gamma   90.00
#
_symmetry.space_group_name_H-M   'P 1'
#
loop_
_entity.id
_entity.type
_entity.pdbx_description
1 polymer ?
#
loop_
_entity_poly.entity_id
_entity_poly.type
_entity_poly.pdbx_seq_one_letter_code
_entity_poly.pdbx_strand_id
1 'polypeptide(L)'
;MRSIFALGCFVVCMTFVAAVGDGRPQSELCEDPVETCDPTVDYFGSKIVAEYMQELVLEYKNTLVEISIPSVEYNAVVVRCGCSPPNDLAEGTHVIYTPAKPVYMYETPTIAFAALSLGLVDKIAAIQTVKIVTNQDVRDAVAAGTIFEADPNYELFQGDGHGGLINPEIVPVLPSMAFISTFGSGTQSSAEVFESQTESKIEYMPVAETMESTPLGRAEWVKVIGLVLGVTEEANTVFTGIRSRYESTKELVSGSKFRPSVATNGLFGSSWFFSGPSSYIGAYIADAGAVQNIEVDTGNPLTADQALERYESARFWINYPSTSADSVDDVLAEDSSNPKTYESMQSAMCARVSSNARRLNPSGTGSDFFESGIASPDTVLLDLVTVLHPELTTSHSLVYYKEFEASTSLVCPSHLKDLPLEIEDGDSRADIPLAVAGINRFLLEENSLKILESVSAAVSAVSGVDVSSMNLLFREATEMARMTVRVQSTTSAVVGISRSAEMIRAAVESSLKEISSDAAVILDGTIEITPEPETDSGLSGGAIAGIVIGSIVAVTLIALAVFFVLRKKSNSEVTSKSDPAVAPVGEEIEA
;
A
#
# COMPACT_ATOMS: atom_id res chain seq x y z
N MET A 1 -40.63 40.99 71.62
CA MET A 1 -40.55 41.63 70.29
C MET A 1 -39.22 42.34 70.18
N ARG A 2 -38.20 41.68 69.62
CA ARG A 2 -36.95 42.26 69.08
C ARG A 2 -36.16 41.14 68.42
N SER A 3 -35.81 41.37 67.15
CA SER A 3 -35.04 40.52 66.24
C SER A 3 -33.59 40.28 66.72
N ILE A 4 -32.95 39.23 66.23
CA ILE A 4 -31.78 39.29 65.31
C ILE A 4 -31.29 37.86 64.97
N PHE A 5 -30.93 37.72 63.69
CA PHE A 5 -30.38 36.57 62.97
C PHE A 5 -29.18 35.87 63.62
N ALA A 6 -29.07 34.56 63.42
CA ALA A 6 -27.81 33.83 63.42
C ALA A 6 -27.79 32.79 62.28
N LEU A 7 -26.74 32.90 61.48
CA LEU A 7 -26.34 32.15 60.29
C LEU A 7 -26.06 30.67 60.61
N GLY A 8 -26.55 29.74 59.79
CA GLY A 8 -26.16 28.33 59.80
C GLY A 8 -25.51 27.95 58.46
N CYS A 9 -24.21 27.65 58.49
CA CYS A 9 -23.37 27.23 57.38
C CYS A 9 -23.87 25.96 56.67
N PHE A 10 -24.04 26.05 55.35
CA PHE A 10 -24.03 24.89 54.45
C PHE A 10 -22.62 24.75 53.89
N VAL A 11 -21.91 23.68 54.26
CA VAL A 11 -20.69 23.26 53.56
C VAL A 11 -21.14 22.35 52.42
N VAL A 12 -21.25 22.90 51.22
CA VAL A 12 -21.37 22.11 49.99
C VAL A 12 -19.96 21.83 49.51
N CYS A 13 -19.54 20.57 49.60
CA CYS A 13 -18.32 20.08 48.98
C CYS A 13 -18.53 20.09 47.46
N MET A 14 -18.02 21.12 46.79
CA MET A 14 -18.02 21.23 45.33
C MET A 14 -16.89 20.35 44.78
N THR A 15 -17.22 19.14 44.35
CA THR A 15 -16.42 18.43 43.35
C THR A 15 -16.62 19.12 42.01
N PHE A 16 -15.62 19.87 41.56
CA PHE A 16 -15.56 20.39 40.20
C PHE A 16 -15.37 19.21 39.25
N VAL A 17 -16.46 18.73 38.67
CA VAL A 17 -16.43 17.94 37.44
C VAL A 17 -16.33 18.97 36.32
N ALA A 18 -15.14 19.09 35.71
CA ALA A 18 -14.99 19.83 34.46
C ALA A 18 -15.73 19.04 33.38
N ALA A 19 -16.87 19.57 32.92
CA ALA A 19 -17.54 19.05 31.74
C ALA A 19 -16.66 19.36 30.52
N VAL A 20 -16.15 18.31 29.90
CA VAL A 20 -15.44 18.33 28.62
C VAL A 20 -16.21 17.40 27.70
N GLY A 21 -16.45 17.80 26.45
CA GLY A 21 -17.03 16.98 25.36
C GLY A 21 -18.25 16.15 25.77
N ASP A 22 -19.45 16.67 25.56
CA ASP A 22 -20.73 16.02 25.91
C ASP A 22 -20.99 15.71 27.39
N GLY A 23 -20.05 16.00 28.30
CA GLY A 23 -20.23 15.78 29.73
C GLY A 23 -20.05 14.31 30.15
N ARG A 24 -19.47 13.47 29.29
CA ARG A 24 -19.12 12.08 29.63
C ARG A 24 -17.89 12.06 30.54
N PRO A 25 -17.87 11.23 31.60
CA PRO A 25 -16.70 11.11 32.45
C PRO A 25 -15.55 10.44 31.66
N GLN A 26 -14.30 10.89 31.87
CA GLN A 26 -13.12 10.32 31.20
C GLN A 26 -13.01 8.79 31.36
N SER A 27 -13.50 8.24 32.48
CA SER A 27 -13.55 6.78 32.72
C SER A 27 -14.37 6.01 31.69
N GLU A 28 -15.21 6.66 30.89
CA GLU A 28 -15.93 6.07 29.76
C GLU A 28 -15.18 6.21 28.43
N LEU A 29 -14.27 7.16 28.30
CA LEU A 29 -13.61 7.54 27.04
C LEU A 29 -12.25 6.89 26.88
N CYS A 30 -11.51 6.75 27.98
CA CYS A 30 -10.13 6.29 27.98
C CYS A 30 -9.86 5.29 29.10
N GLU A 31 -8.69 4.69 29.03
CA GLU A 31 -8.16 3.75 30.01
C GLU A 31 -6.81 4.23 30.56
N ASP A 32 -6.33 3.54 31.59
CA ASP A 32 -5.08 3.85 32.27
C ASP A 32 -4.92 5.34 32.64
N PRO A 33 -5.86 5.95 33.39
CA PRO A 33 -5.77 7.35 33.77
C PRO A 33 -4.58 7.59 34.70
N VAL A 34 -3.86 8.69 34.50
CA VAL A 34 -2.88 9.17 35.48
C VAL A 34 -3.63 9.71 36.71
N GLU A 35 -3.24 9.28 37.91
CA GLU A 35 -3.91 9.72 39.15
C GLU A 35 -3.70 11.21 39.43
N THR A 36 -2.55 11.74 39.04
CA THR A 36 -2.21 13.17 39.15
C THR A 36 -1.50 13.57 37.87
N CYS A 37 -2.14 14.44 37.09
CA CYS A 37 -1.55 15.00 35.88
C CYS A 37 -0.52 16.09 36.26
N ASP A 38 0.76 15.77 36.14
CA ASP A 38 1.86 16.72 36.33
C ASP A 38 2.21 17.40 34.99
N PRO A 39 1.95 18.71 34.81
CA PRO A 39 2.20 19.41 33.56
C PRO A 39 3.69 19.51 33.19
N THR A 40 4.61 19.13 34.08
CA THR A 40 6.06 19.13 33.83
C THR A 40 6.57 17.79 33.29
N VAL A 41 5.77 16.73 33.34
CA VAL A 41 6.11 15.39 32.84
C VAL A 41 5.71 15.27 31.38
N ASP A 42 6.65 14.85 30.53
CA ASP A 42 6.34 14.49 29.14
C ASP A 42 5.66 13.11 29.10
N TYR A 43 4.33 13.10 29.02
CA TYR A 43 3.53 11.89 28.88
C TYR A 43 3.53 11.33 27.45
N PHE A 44 4.13 12.04 26.50
CA PHE A 44 4.27 11.66 25.09
C PHE A 44 5.75 11.50 24.72
N GLY A 45 6.49 10.74 25.55
CA GLY A 45 7.93 10.52 25.40
C GLY A 45 8.32 9.91 24.05
N SER A 46 7.45 9.11 23.44
CA SER A 46 7.58 8.64 22.06
C SER A 46 6.78 9.56 21.13
N LYS A 47 7.49 10.24 20.22
CA LYS A 47 6.91 11.24 19.31
C LYS A 47 6.82 10.70 17.90
N ILE A 48 5.74 11.04 17.22
CA ILE A 48 5.57 10.83 15.79
C ILE A 48 6.37 11.91 15.06
N VAL A 49 7.23 11.46 14.16
CA VAL A 49 7.78 12.28 13.08
C VAL A 49 7.03 11.86 11.82
N ALA A 50 6.29 12.79 11.22
CA ALA A 50 5.62 12.61 9.94
C ALA A 50 6.68 12.77 8.83
N GLU A 51 7.14 11.65 8.29
CA GLU A 51 8.17 11.65 7.24
C GLU A 51 7.56 11.63 5.83
N TYR A 52 6.40 10.98 5.69
CA TYR A 52 5.71 10.75 4.43
C TYR A 52 4.26 11.25 4.43
N MET A 53 3.60 11.37 5.60
CA MET A 53 2.25 11.95 5.71
C MET A 53 2.27 13.41 5.29
N GLN A 54 1.51 13.74 4.25
CA GLN A 54 1.43 15.10 3.69
C GLN A 54 0.44 15.99 4.44
N GLU A 55 -0.56 15.37 5.06
CA GLU A 55 -1.73 16.07 5.59
C GLU A 55 -1.75 16.22 7.12
N LEU A 56 -0.72 15.73 7.83
CA LEU A 56 -0.70 15.70 9.29
C LEU A 56 0.25 16.75 9.87
N VAL A 57 -0.28 17.65 10.69
CA VAL A 57 0.49 18.58 11.52
C VAL A 57 0.35 18.17 12.99
N LEU A 58 1.49 18.09 13.70
CA LEU A 58 1.56 17.70 15.11
C LEU A 58 2.35 18.71 15.93
N GLU A 59 1.78 19.14 17.06
CA GLU A 59 2.50 19.89 18.10
C GLU A 59 2.46 19.14 19.42
N TYR A 60 3.64 18.77 19.93
CA TYR A 60 3.76 18.03 21.19
C TYR A 60 3.86 18.96 22.39
N LYS A 61 2.99 18.73 23.37
CA LYS A 61 3.08 19.29 24.72
C LYS A 61 3.24 18.15 25.72
N ASN A 62 3.56 18.50 26.96
CA ASN A 62 3.82 17.51 28.01
C ASN A 62 2.60 16.61 28.29
N THR A 63 1.39 17.17 28.26
CA THR A 63 0.14 16.48 28.66
C THR A 63 -0.83 16.25 27.50
N LEU A 64 -0.50 16.74 26.30
CA LEU A 64 -1.32 16.58 25.09
C LEU A 64 -0.51 16.70 23.80
N VAL A 65 -1.10 16.26 22.70
CA VAL A 65 -0.63 16.50 21.33
C VAL A 65 -1.72 17.24 20.57
N GLU A 66 -1.38 18.37 19.96
CA GLU A 66 -2.29 19.07 19.05
C GLU A 66 -2.13 18.48 17.65
N ILE A 67 -3.24 18.18 17.01
CA ILE A 67 -3.33 17.56 15.69
C ILE A 67 -4.14 18.47 14.78
N SER A 68 -3.65 18.69 13.56
CA SER A 68 -4.40 19.36 12.50
C SER A 68 -4.28 18.57 11.20
N ILE A 69 -5.40 18.41 10.51
CA ILE A 69 -5.50 17.82 9.16
C ILE A 69 -6.13 18.89 8.25
N PRO A 70 -5.31 19.78 7.65
CA PRO A 70 -5.81 20.98 6.98
C PRO A 70 -6.77 20.70 5.81
N SER A 71 -6.53 19.64 5.05
CA SER A 71 -7.32 19.29 3.87
C SER A 71 -8.78 18.94 4.15
N VAL A 72 -9.10 18.56 5.40
CA VAL A 72 -10.47 18.29 5.86
C VAL A 72 -10.89 19.22 7.00
N GLU A 73 -10.17 20.33 7.19
CA GLU A 73 -10.44 21.36 8.20
C GLU A 73 -10.57 20.81 9.64
N TYR A 74 -9.88 19.70 9.94
CA TYR A 74 -10.02 19.00 11.21
C TYR A 74 -8.92 19.39 12.20
N ASN A 75 -9.30 19.71 13.44
CA ASN A 75 -8.37 20.03 14.51
C ASN A 75 -8.75 19.27 15.79
N ALA A 76 -7.76 18.69 16.46
CA ALA A 76 -7.97 17.96 17.70
C ALA A 76 -6.84 18.18 18.71
N VAL A 77 -7.14 17.94 19.97
CA VAL A 77 -6.16 17.73 21.02
C VAL A 77 -6.27 16.29 21.54
N VAL A 78 -5.18 15.53 21.43
CA VAL A 78 -5.06 14.19 22.01
C VAL A 78 -4.44 14.34 23.40
N VAL A 79 -5.27 14.18 24.44
CA VAL A 79 -4.94 14.45 25.84
C VAL A 79 -4.63 13.14 26.56
N ARG A 80 -3.59 13.13 27.40
CA ARG A 80 -3.31 11.97 28.26
C ARG A 80 -4.49 11.71 29.21
N CYS A 81 -5.04 10.50 29.22
CA CYS A 81 -6.12 10.12 30.15
C CYS A 81 -5.74 10.45 31.60
N GLY A 82 -6.63 11.12 32.35
CA GLY A 82 -6.36 11.67 33.69
C GLY A 82 -5.86 13.12 33.70
N CYS A 83 -5.52 13.70 32.54
CA CYS A 83 -5.25 15.13 32.37
C CYS A 83 -6.49 15.88 31.86
N SER A 84 -6.50 17.20 31.98
CA SER A 84 -7.54 18.07 31.40
C SER A 84 -7.04 18.73 30.12
N PRO A 85 -7.92 18.92 29.11
CA PRO A 85 -7.61 19.78 27.96
C PRO A 85 -7.44 21.25 28.37
N PRO A 86 -6.90 22.11 27.50
CA PRO A 86 -6.92 23.55 27.66
C PRO A 86 -8.35 24.09 27.82
N ASN A 87 -8.51 25.18 28.58
CA ASN A 87 -9.83 25.80 28.80
C ASN A 87 -10.26 26.71 27.63
N ASP A 88 -9.34 27.05 26.74
CA ASP A 88 -9.45 28.05 25.69
C ASP A 88 -9.25 27.46 24.29
N LEU A 89 -9.79 26.25 24.07
CA LEU A 89 -9.79 25.62 22.75
C LEU A 89 -10.61 26.45 21.74
N ALA A 90 -10.14 26.50 20.50
CA ALA A 90 -10.91 27.09 19.40
C ALA A 90 -12.21 26.30 19.18
N GLU A 91 -13.26 27.01 18.77
CA GLU A 91 -14.54 26.37 18.39
C GLU A 91 -14.31 25.30 17.32
N GLY A 92 -14.94 24.13 17.49
CA GLY A 92 -14.74 22.98 16.61
C GLY A 92 -13.47 22.14 16.88
N THR A 93 -12.69 22.44 17.92
CA THR A 93 -11.55 21.57 18.29
C THR A 93 -12.02 20.33 19.02
N HIS A 94 -11.71 19.16 18.48
CA HIS A 94 -12.03 17.86 19.06
C HIS A 94 -11.14 17.52 20.26
N VAL A 95 -11.65 16.77 21.24
CA VAL A 95 -10.89 16.38 22.44
C VAL A 95 -10.88 14.86 22.57
N ILE A 96 -9.75 14.26 22.21
CA ILE A 96 -9.57 12.82 22.26
C ILE A 96 -8.69 12.47 23.44
N TYR A 97 -9.05 11.45 24.21
CA TYR A 97 -8.21 10.96 25.29
C TYR A 97 -7.44 9.71 24.89
N THR A 98 -6.18 9.62 25.31
CA THR A 98 -5.29 8.46 25.05
C THR A 98 -4.72 7.85 26.34
N PRO A 99 -4.60 6.51 26.45
CA PRO A 99 -5.12 5.51 25.52
C PRO A 99 -6.65 5.51 25.47
N ALA A 100 -7.22 5.52 24.27
CA ALA A 100 -8.66 5.41 24.08
C ALA A 100 -9.13 4.00 24.48
N LYS A 101 -10.35 3.91 25.00
CA LYS A 101 -11.05 2.62 25.08
C LYS A 101 -11.27 2.04 23.68
N PRO A 102 -11.62 0.74 23.56
CA PRO A 102 -11.92 0.12 22.26
C PRO A 102 -12.85 0.99 21.40
N VAL A 103 -12.46 1.19 20.13
CA VAL A 103 -13.01 2.21 19.23
C VAL A 103 -13.86 1.61 18.12
N TYR A 104 -14.61 2.46 17.43
CA TYR A 104 -15.25 2.13 16.16
C TYR A 104 -14.26 2.33 15.00
N MET A 105 -14.04 1.33 14.16
CA MET A 105 -13.23 1.44 12.95
C MET A 105 -14.11 1.36 11.71
N TYR A 106 -14.30 2.50 11.05
CA TYR A 106 -15.21 2.62 9.91
C TYR A 106 -14.68 1.88 8.68
N GLU A 107 -13.40 2.05 8.33
CA GLU A 107 -12.82 1.51 7.09
C GLU A 107 -11.83 0.38 7.32
N THR A 108 -11.70 -0.50 6.31
CA THR A 108 -10.78 -1.63 6.32
C THR A 108 -9.31 -1.25 6.52
N PRO A 109 -8.75 -0.14 5.99
CA PRO A 109 -7.35 0.22 6.28
C PRO A 109 -7.12 0.48 7.77
N THR A 110 -8.06 1.13 8.46
CA THR A 110 -7.96 1.39 9.91
C THR A 110 -8.00 0.10 10.73
N ILE A 111 -8.82 -0.86 10.29
CA ILE A 111 -8.86 -2.22 10.83
C ILE A 111 -7.50 -2.89 10.64
N ALA A 112 -6.90 -2.81 9.45
CA ALA A 112 -5.58 -3.40 9.18
C ALA A 112 -4.48 -2.77 10.05
N PHE A 113 -4.45 -1.44 10.20
CA PHE A 113 -3.47 -0.78 11.06
C PHE A 113 -3.55 -1.29 12.51
N ALA A 114 -4.76 -1.40 13.07
CA ALA A 114 -4.90 -1.87 14.45
C ALA A 114 -4.71 -3.39 14.58
N ALA A 115 -5.48 -4.18 13.84
CA ALA A 115 -5.51 -5.64 13.98
C ALA A 115 -4.23 -6.31 13.45
N LEU A 116 -3.76 -5.92 12.27
CA LEU A 116 -2.62 -6.57 11.62
C LEU A 116 -1.30 -5.91 12.04
N SER A 117 -1.17 -4.59 11.89
CA SER A 117 0.11 -3.91 12.10
C SER A 117 0.47 -3.77 13.59
N LEU A 118 -0.52 -3.51 14.45
CA LEU A 118 -0.33 -3.32 15.89
C LEU A 118 -0.74 -4.54 16.74
N GLY A 119 -1.47 -5.50 16.18
CA GLY A 119 -1.94 -6.68 16.91
C GLY A 119 -3.04 -6.39 17.94
N LEU A 120 -3.80 -5.30 17.75
CA LEU A 120 -4.76 -4.73 18.71
C LEU A 120 -6.22 -4.99 18.32
N VAL A 121 -6.57 -6.26 18.04
CA VAL A 121 -7.97 -6.64 17.75
C VAL A 121 -8.90 -6.31 18.93
N ASP A 122 -8.39 -6.41 20.16
CA ASP A 122 -9.13 -6.07 21.40
C ASP A 122 -9.43 -4.57 21.54
N LYS A 123 -8.79 -3.70 20.75
CA LYS A 123 -9.10 -2.27 20.66
C LYS A 123 -10.14 -1.94 19.62
N ILE A 124 -10.69 -2.93 18.91
CA ILE A 124 -11.80 -2.75 17.98
C ILE A 124 -13.07 -3.21 18.69
N ALA A 125 -14.00 -2.29 18.92
CA ALA A 125 -15.30 -2.62 19.52
C ALA A 125 -16.43 -2.65 18.49
N ALA A 126 -16.29 -1.92 17.39
CA ALA A 126 -17.23 -1.95 16.29
C ALA A 126 -16.52 -1.79 14.94
N ILE A 127 -17.14 -2.34 13.89
CA ILE A 127 -16.78 -2.12 12.49
C ILE A 127 -18.03 -1.82 11.66
N GLN A 128 -17.88 -1.27 10.46
CA GLN A 128 -19.02 -1.00 9.59
C GLN A 128 -19.70 -2.31 9.17
N THR A 129 -19.01 -3.15 8.40
CA THR A 129 -19.52 -4.47 8.02
C THR A 129 -18.39 -5.48 7.88
N VAL A 130 -18.67 -6.74 8.24
CA VAL A 130 -17.75 -7.86 8.01
C VAL A 130 -17.71 -8.28 6.52
N LYS A 131 -18.69 -7.85 5.71
CA LYS A 131 -18.82 -8.22 4.29
C LYS A 131 -17.70 -7.72 3.38
N ILE A 132 -16.88 -6.79 3.84
CA ILE A 132 -15.70 -6.30 3.10
C ILE A 132 -14.38 -6.60 3.83
N VAL A 133 -14.44 -7.20 5.02
CA VAL A 133 -13.26 -7.48 5.86
C VAL A 133 -12.60 -8.81 5.48
N THR A 134 -11.30 -8.73 5.27
CA THR A 134 -10.38 -9.79 4.86
C THR A 134 -9.52 -10.30 6.02
N ASN A 135 -9.31 -9.51 7.08
CA ASN A 135 -8.62 -9.96 8.29
C ASN A 135 -9.43 -11.06 9.04
N GLN A 136 -8.82 -12.23 9.24
CA GLN A 136 -9.51 -13.38 9.84
C GLN A 136 -9.83 -13.17 11.33
N ASP A 137 -8.91 -12.61 12.11
CA ASP A 137 -9.10 -12.43 13.55
C ASP A 137 -10.28 -11.47 13.83
N VAL A 138 -10.44 -10.44 13.00
CA VAL A 138 -11.57 -9.51 13.08
C VAL A 138 -12.88 -10.20 12.71
N ARG A 139 -12.90 -11.01 11.63
CA ARG A 139 -14.09 -11.80 11.28
C ARG A 139 -14.49 -12.76 12.40
N ASP A 140 -13.52 -13.44 13.00
CA ASP A 140 -13.78 -14.38 14.10
C ASP A 140 -14.31 -13.65 15.33
N ALA A 141 -13.80 -12.45 15.61
CA ALA A 141 -14.29 -11.59 16.69
C ALA A 141 -15.71 -11.06 16.44
N VAL A 142 -16.08 -10.74 15.19
CA VAL A 142 -17.47 -10.42 14.83
C VAL A 142 -18.37 -11.65 15.00
N ALA A 143 -17.95 -12.82 14.52
CA ALA A 143 -18.71 -14.06 14.66
C ALA A 143 -18.89 -14.48 16.14
N ALA A 144 -17.92 -14.17 17.00
CA ALA A 144 -17.99 -14.37 18.44
C ALA A 144 -18.83 -13.31 19.18
N GLY A 145 -19.24 -12.24 18.50
CA GLY A 145 -19.99 -11.13 19.09
C GLY A 145 -19.15 -10.20 19.98
N THR A 146 -17.83 -10.27 19.90
CA THR A 146 -16.93 -9.36 20.64
C THR A 146 -16.68 -8.05 19.89
N ILE A 147 -16.82 -8.06 18.56
CA ILE A 147 -16.87 -6.86 17.72
C ILE A 147 -18.30 -6.68 17.22
N PHE A 148 -18.86 -5.50 17.41
CA PHE A 148 -20.18 -5.13 16.91
C PHE A 148 -20.14 -4.77 15.42
N GLU A 149 -21.09 -5.28 14.65
CA GLU A 149 -21.26 -4.94 13.23
C GLU A 149 -22.35 -3.88 13.07
N ALA A 150 -21.97 -2.68 12.63
CA ALA A 150 -22.86 -1.52 12.58
C ALA A 150 -23.86 -1.54 11.41
N ASP A 151 -23.49 -2.13 10.28
CA ASP A 151 -24.28 -2.23 9.06
C ASP A 151 -24.20 -3.65 8.46
N PRO A 152 -24.84 -4.65 9.08
CA PRO A 152 -24.76 -6.04 8.63
C PRO A 152 -25.35 -6.27 7.22
N ASN A 153 -26.19 -5.37 6.72
CA ASN A 153 -26.75 -5.47 5.38
C ASN A 153 -25.94 -4.74 4.32
N TYR A 154 -24.97 -3.90 4.71
CA TYR A 154 -24.21 -3.02 3.82
C TYR A 154 -25.13 -2.10 3.00
N GLU A 155 -26.13 -1.55 3.68
CA GLU A 155 -27.14 -0.67 3.08
C GLU A 155 -26.65 0.78 2.95
N LEU A 156 -25.72 1.19 3.82
CA LEU A 156 -25.23 2.57 3.87
C LEU A 156 -24.27 2.92 2.73
N PHE A 157 -23.72 1.91 2.04
CA PHE A 157 -22.81 2.07 0.90
C PHE A 157 -23.51 2.03 -0.47
N GLN A 158 -24.85 1.99 -0.53
CA GLN A 158 -25.55 1.88 -1.82
C GLN A 158 -25.70 3.22 -2.55
N GLY A 159 -25.08 3.33 -3.73
CA GLY A 159 -25.28 4.42 -4.70
C GLY A 159 -24.02 5.23 -5.04
N ASP A 160 -24.24 6.42 -5.60
CA ASP A 160 -23.26 7.43 -6.02
C ASP A 160 -22.82 8.39 -4.91
N GLY A 161 -23.23 8.12 -3.66
CA GLY A 161 -22.77 8.89 -2.53
C GLY A 161 -22.80 8.07 -1.25
N HIS A 162 -21.75 8.22 -0.45
CA HIS A 162 -21.67 7.94 0.98
C HIS A 162 -22.75 8.74 1.76
N GLY A 163 -24.02 8.59 1.38
CA GLY A 163 -25.15 9.36 1.90
C GLY A 163 -25.48 9.02 3.35
N GLY A 164 -24.95 7.91 3.87
CA GLY A 164 -24.84 7.69 5.30
C GLY A 164 -23.56 6.96 5.70
N LEU A 165 -22.92 7.44 6.76
CA LEU A 165 -21.76 6.81 7.37
C LEU A 165 -22.18 5.91 8.54
N ILE A 166 -23.29 6.25 9.18
CA ILE A 166 -23.77 5.56 10.37
C ILE A 166 -25.30 5.67 10.46
N ASN A 167 -25.95 4.61 10.95
CA ASN A 167 -27.36 4.67 11.30
C ASN A 167 -27.50 5.39 12.67
N PRO A 168 -28.22 6.53 12.77
CA PRO A 168 -28.36 7.25 14.04
C PRO A 168 -28.98 6.40 15.17
N GLU A 169 -29.77 5.38 14.86
CA GLU A 169 -30.42 4.52 15.86
C GLU A 169 -29.44 3.65 16.66
N ILE A 170 -28.26 3.34 16.10
CA ILE A 170 -27.25 2.50 16.75
C ILE A 170 -26.20 3.30 17.54
N VAL A 171 -26.19 4.63 17.42
CA VAL A 171 -25.26 5.51 18.14
C VAL A 171 -25.18 5.21 19.65
N PRO A 172 -26.29 4.92 20.37
CA PRO A 172 -26.24 4.63 21.80
C PRO A 172 -25.46 3.35 22.18
N VAL A 173 -25.24 2.43 21.25
CA VAL A 173 -24.52 1.17 21.50
C VAL A 173 -23.10 1.17 20.94
N LEU A 174 -22.72 2.24 20.24
CA LEU A 174 -21.39 2.36 19.66
C LEU A 174 -20.36 2.89 20.67
N PRO A 175 -19.07 2.64 20.43
CA PRO A 175 -17.97 3.24 21.18
C PRO A 175 -18.01 4.77 21.19
N SER A 176 -17.38 5.37 22.18
CA SER A 176 -17.28 6.82 22.32
C SER A 176 -16.29 7.49 21.36
N MET A 177 -15.50 6.69 20.65
CA MET A 177 -14.43 7.15 19.75
C MET A 177 -14.47 6.33 18.46
N ALA A 178 -14.32 7.00 17.32
CA ALA A 178 -14.28 6.38 16.01
C ALA A 178 -13.05 6.82 15.19
N PHE A 179 -12.53 5.92 14.36
CA PHE A 179 -11.74 6.30 13.20
C PHE A 179 -12.65 6.31 11.98
N ILE A 180 -12.66 7.42 11.25
CA ILE A 180 -13.54 7.61 10.09
C ILE A 180 -12.73 7.91 8.83
N SER A 181 -13.38 7.71 7.69
CA SER A 181 -12.85 8.10 6.39
C SER A 181 -12.87 9.60 6.17
N THR A 182 -12.00 10.08 5.28
CA THR A 182 -12.11 11.39 4.65
C THR A 182 -12.89 11.38 3.32
N PHE A 183 -13.40 10.22 2.88
CA PHE A 183 -14.10 10.06 1.60
C PHE A 183 -15.52 10.66 1.66
N GLY A 184 -15.68 11.90 1.20
CA GLY A 184 -16.97 12.60 1.17
C GLY A 184 -17.72 12.36 -0.13
N SER A 185 -19.06 12.33 -0.08
CA SER A 185 -19.90 12.41 -1.27
C SER A 185 -20.57 13.77 -1.39
N GLY A 186 -20.32 14.47 -2.51
CA GLY A 186 -21.03 15.71 -2.84
C GLY A 186 -20.41 16.96 -2.21
N THR A 187 -21.25 17.83 -1.63
CA THR A 187 -20.86 19.17 -1.14
C THR A 187 -20.52 19.23 0.36
N GLN A 188 -20.63 18.11 1.09
CA GLN A 188 -20.36 18.01 2.53
C GLN A 188 -19.21 17.05 2.79
N SER A 189 -18.39 17.35 3.80
CA SER A 189 -17.30 16.45 4.21
C SER A 189 -17.85 15.24 4.98
N SER A 190 -17.13 14.11 4.97
CA SER A 190 -17.49 12.93 5.76
C SER A 190 -17.56 13.23 7.25
N ALA A 191 -16.70 14.15 7.72
CA ALA A 191 -16.70 14.64 9.09
C ALA A 191 -18.04 15.31 9.46
N GLU A 192 -18.53 16.24 8.62
CA GLU A 192 -19.83 16.90 8.83
C GLU A 192 -21.00 15.90 8.85
N VAL A 193 -20.98 14.94 7.92
CA VAL A 193 -22.01 13.88 7.86
C VAL A 193 -21.96 13.02 9.12
N PHE A 194 -20.76 12.62 9.56
CA PHE A 194 -20.57 11.80 10.75
C PHE A 194 -21.03 12.52 12.01
N GLU A 195 -20.64 13.78 12.20
CA GLU A 195 -21.09 14.61 13.33
C GLU A 195 -22.60 14.75 13.36
N SER A 196 -23.21 15.04 12.21
CA SER A 196 -24.66 15.20 12.13
C SER A 196 -25.39 13.89 12.45
N GLN A 197 -24.90 12.75 11.98
CA GLN A 197 -25.55 11.46 12.17
C GLN A 197 -25.34 10.87 13.56
N THR A 198 -24.24 11.25 14.22
CA THR A 198 -23.95 10.87 15.61
C THR A 198 -24.54 11.85 16.63
N GLU A 199 -25.09 12.98 16.18
CA GLU A 199 -25.46 14.12 17.03
C GLU A 199 -24.30 14.52 17.96
N SER A 200 -23.06 14.42 17.45
CA SER A 200 -21.80 14.67 18.18
C SER A 200 -21.51 13.75 19.39
N LYS A 201 -22.30 12.68 19.59
CA LYS A 201 -22.16 11.76 20.75
C LYS A 201 -20.95 10.82 20.68
N ILE A 202 -20.33 10.72 19.51
CA ILE A 202 -19.15 9.89 19.24
C ILE A 202 -18.05 10.83 18.78
N GLU A 203 -16.96 10.89 19.54
CA GLU A 203 -15.76 11.59 19.12
C GLU A 203 -15.12 10.84 17.96
N TYR A 204 -14.42 11.52 17.06
CA TYR A 204 -13.82 10.85 15.90
C TYR A 204 -12.46 11.42 15.52
N MET A 205 -11.65 10.61 14.86
CA MET A 205 -10.40 10.99 14.20
C MET A 205 -10.48 10.57 12.73
N PRO A 206 -10.49 11.52 11.77
CA PRO A 206 -10.34 11.19 10.36
C PRO A 206 -8.97 10.59 10.10
N VAL A 207 -8.93 9.53 9.29
CA VAL A 207 -7.69 8.93 8.80
C VAL A 207 -7.54 9.29 7.34
N ALA A 208 -6.70 10.29 7.04
CA ALA A 208 -6.56 10.85 5.69
C ALA A 208 -5.60 10.06 4.79
N GLU A 209 -5.41 8.75 5.04
CA GLU A 209 -4.52 7.92 4.21
C GLU A 209 -4.94 7.94 2.73
N THR A 210 -6.24 8.00 2.46
CA THR A 210 -6.77 8.05 1.09
C THR A 210 -6.32 9.28 0.30
N MET A 211 -5.90 10.35 0.98
CA MET A 211 -5.39 11.59 0.40
C MET A 211 -3.88 11.56 0.14
N GLU A 212 -3.17 10.57 0.68
CA GLU A 212 -1.73 10.42 0.51
C GLU A 212 -1.42 9.93 -0.91
N SER A 213 -0.50 10.65 -1.55
CA SER A 213 -0.01 10.34 -2.91
C SER A 213 1.05 9.24 -2.94
N THR A 214 1.54 8.77 -1.80
CA THR A 214 2.58 7.75 -1.71
C THR A 214 2.15 6.55 -0.86
N PRO A 215 2.58 5.32 -1.19
CA PRO A 215 2.29 4.13 -0.38
C PRO A 215 2.80 4.22 1.07
N LEU A 216 3.98 4.82 1.27
CA LEU A 216 4.53 5.03 2.61
C LEU A 216 3.76 6.10 3.39
N GLY A 217 3.29 7.17 2.74
CA GLY A 217 2.42 8.16 3.37
C GLY A 217 1.14 7.52 3.91
N ARG A 218 0.52 6.64 3.12
CA ARG A 218 -0.65 5.85 3.55
C ARG A 218 -0.36 4.99 4.77
N ALA A 219 0.69 4.19 4.72
CA ALA A 219 1.02 3.27 5.81
C ALA A 219 1.49 3.98 7.08
N GLU A 220 2.01 5.20 6.99
CA GLU A 220 2.49 5.96 8.15
C GLU A 220 1.36 6.39 9.09
N TRP A 221 0.11 6.42 8.61
CA TRP A 221 -1.08 6.66 9.45
C TRP A 221 -1.26 5.63 10.57
N VAL A 222 -0.60 4.46 10.51
CA VAL A 222 -0.49 3.52 11.64
C VAL A 222 0.03 4.21 12.91
N LYS A 223 0.88 5.24 12.77
CA LYS A 223 1.41 6.04 13.89
C LYS A 223 0.30 6.82 14.60
N VAL A 224 -0.64 7.41 13.85
CA VAL A 224 -1.79 8.15 14.41
C VAL A 224 -2.73 7.19 15.13
N ILE A 225 -3.00 6.03 14.54
CA ILE A 225 -3.75 4.95 15.21
C ILE A 225 -3.07 4.58 16.53
N GLY A 226 -1.74 4.38 16.50
CA GLY A 226 -0.95 4.08 17.69
C GLY A 226 -0.99 5.17 18.75
N LEU A 227 -0.97 6.45 18.37
CA LEU A 227 -1.07 7.58 19.31
C LEU A 227 -2.40 7.58 20.08
N VAL A 228 -3.52 7.38 19.38
CA VAL A 228 -4.85 7.37 20.00
C VAL A 228 -5.05 6.10 20.84
N LEU A 229 -4.55 4.95 20.38
CA LEU A 229 -4.65 3.68 21.09
C LEU A 229 -3.57 3.49 22.18
N GLY A 230 -2.64 4.44 22.34
CA GLY A 230 -1.65 4.46 23.42
C GLY A 230 -0.39 3.62 23.20
N VAL A 231 -0.04 3.29 21.96
CA VAL A 231 1.09 2.44 21.55
C VAL A 231 2.03 3.13 20.53
N THR A 232 2.32 4.42 20.73
CA THR A 232 3.09 5.22 19.78
C THR A 232 4.49 4.66 19.49
N GLU A 233 5.17 4.08 20.49
CA GLU A 233 6.51 3.50 20.32
C GLU A 233 6.47 2.27 19.40
N GLU A 234 5.50 1.39 19.62
CA GLU A 234 5.27 0.20 18.82
C GLU A 234 4.90 0.59 17.38
N ALA A 235 4.00 1.56 17.20
CA ALA A 235 3.60 2.03 15.89
C ALA A 235 4.76 2.65 15.10
N ASN A 236 5.61 3.44 15.75
CA ASN A 236 6.84 3.97 15.14
C ASN A 236 7.80 2.84 14.72
N THR A 237 7.93 1.80 15.54
CA THR A 237 8.79 0.64 15.25
C THR A 237 8.26 -0.16 14.06
N VAL A 238 6.96 -0.42 14.03
CA VAL A 238 6.27 -1.12 12.93
C VAL A 238 6.46 -0.37 11.62
N PHE A 239 6.17 0.94 11.60
CA PHE A 239 6.36 1.76 10.40
C PHE A 239 7.81 1.80 9.94
N THR A 240 8.77 1.91 10.86
CA THR A 240 10.21 1.89 10.53
C THR A 240 10.59 0.59 9.81
N GLY A 241 10.04 -0.55 10.24
CA GLY A 241 10.23 -1.84 9.57
C GLY A 241 9.62 -1.88 8.17
N ILE A 242 8.39 -1.37 7.99
CA ILE A 242 7.72 -1.25 6.69
C ILE A 242 8.56 -0.40 5.73
N ARG A 243 8.94 0.81 6.16
CA ARG A 243 9.80 1.72 5.37
C ARG A 243 11.10 1.04 4.97
N SER A 244 11.78 0.39 5.90
CA SER A 244 13.06 -0.27 5.60
C SER A 244 12.93 -1.35 4.53
N ARG A 245 11.86 -2.16 4.55
CA ARG A 245 11.64 -3.20 3.54
C ARG A 245 11.22 -2.59 2.20
N TYR A 246 10.36 -1.58 2.21
CA TYR A 246 9.96 -0.83 1.02
C TYR A 246 11.16 -0.24 0.28
N GLU A 247 12.02 0.51 0.99
CA GLU A 247 13.23 1.11 0.41
C GLU A 247 14.24 0.07 -0.07
N SER A 248 14.33 -1.09 0.60
CA SER A 248 15.18 -2.20 0.14
C SER A 248 14.68 -2.77 -1.19
N THR A 249 13.36 -2.88 -1.37
CA THR A 249 12.75 -3.31 -2.64
C THR A 249 12.99 -2.29 -3.76
N LYS A 250 12.92 -0.99 -3.46
CA LYS A 250 13.26 0.08 -4.42
C LYS A 250 14.71 -0.01 -4.89
N GLU A 251 15.63 -0.27 -3.97
CA GLU A 251 17.05 -0.42 -4.30
C GLU A 251 17.31 -1.67 -5.17
N LEU A 252 16.53 -2.75 -5.00
CA LEU A 252 16.63 -3.94 -5.85
C LEU A 252 16.40 -3.63 -7.33
N VAL A 253 15.44 -2.77 -7.64
CA VAL A 253 15.11 -2.39 -9.03
C VAL A 253 15.92 -1.21 -9.55
N SER A 254 16.53 -0.40 -8.68
CA SER A 254 17.35 0.75 -9.09
C SER A 254 18.47 0.32 -10.06
N GLY A 255 19.06 -0.86 -9.83
CA GLY A 255 20.07 -1.47 -10.68
C GLY A 255 19.58 -2.11 -11.98
N SER A 256 18.27 -2.33 -12.16
CA SER A 256 17.75 -2.93 -13.39
C SER A 256 17.86 -1.96 -14.57
N LYS A 257 18.32 -2.48 -15.72
CA LYS A 257 18.30 -1.77 -17.00
C LYS A 257 16.95 -1.92 -17.72
N PHE A 258 16.09 -2.81 -17.25
CA PHE A 258 14.75 -2.96 -17.77
C PHE A 258 13.82 -2.04 -16.99
N ARG A 259 13.03 -1.22 -17.69
CA ARG A 259 11.95 -0.41 -17.10
C ARG A 259 10.66 -0.79 -17.81
N PRO A 260 9.82 -1.70 -17.29
CA PRO A 260 8.63 -2.16 -18.00
C PRO A 260 7.61 -1.03 -18.20
N SER A 261 6.92 -1.04 -19.34
CA SER A 261 5.74 -0.19 -19.58
C SER A 261 4.49 -0.88 -19.07
N VAL A 262 3.61 -0.11 -18.42
CA VAL A 262 2.48 -0.62 -17.65
C VAL A 262 1.18 0.08 -18.05
N ALA A 263 0.15 -0.72 -18.29
CA ALA A 263 -1.25 -0.31 -18.29
C ALA A 263 -1.85 -0.58 -16.91
N THR A 264 -2.79 0.26 -16.48
CA THR A 264 -3.50 0.08 -15.19
C THR A 264 -5.00 0.01 -15.39
N ASN A 265 -5.68 -0.79 -14.57
CA ASN A 265 -7.14 -0.86 -14.46
C ASN A 265 -7.79 -1.34 -15.77
N GLY A 266 -8.82 -0.70 -16.32
CA GLY A 266 -9.52 -1.23 -17.49
C GLY A 266 -10.80 -0.47 -17.82
N LEU A 267 -11.56 -1.02 -18.79
CA LEU A 267 -12.86 -0.47 -19.18
C LEU A 267 -13.92 -0.72 -18.10
N PHE A 268 -14.68 0.32 -17.81
CA PHE A 268 -15.98 0.23 -17.15
C PHE A 268 -17.02 0.91 -18.06
N GLY A 269 -17.84 0.11 -18.72
CA GLY A 269 -18.65 0.57 -19.85
C GLY A 269 -17.75 1.03 -21.01
N SER A 270 -17.97 2.25 -21.52
CA SER A 270 -17.21 2.81 -22.64
C SER A 270 -15.96 3.61 -22.22
N SER A 271 -15.62 3.62 -20.94
CA SER A 271 -14.59 4.48 -20.36
C SER A 271 -13.51 3.64 -19.69
N TRP A 272 -12.26 3.89 -20.06
CA TRP A 272 -11.10 3.31 -19.40
C TRP A 272 -10.72 4.14 -18.19
N PHE A 273 -10.87 3.55 -17.01
CA PHE A 273 -10.37 4.14 -15.77
C PHE A 273 -8.92 3.72 -15.60
N PHE A 274 -8.07 4.61 -15.09
CA PHE A 274 -6.64 4.36 -14.89
C PHE A 274 -6.15 5.06 -13.62
N SER A 275 -4.98 4.68 -13.15
CA SER A 275 -4.31 5.34 -12.03
C SER A 275 -3.13 6.14 -12.55
N GLY A 276 -3.26 7.47 -12.59
CA GLY A 276 -2.23 8.32 -13.16
C GLY A 276 -1.01 8.54 -12.23
N PRO A 277 0.01 9.27 -12.73
CA PRO A 277 1.34 9.30 -12.12
C PRO A 277 1.41 9.97 -10.73
N SER A 278 0.49 10.86 -10.36
CA SER A 278 0.46 11.45 -9.00
C SER A 278 -0.29 10.61 -7.96
N SER A 279 -0.94 9.52 -8.39
CA SER A 279 -1.63 8.62 -7.46
C SER A 279 -0.65 7.70 -6.72
N TYR A 280 -1.07 7.13 -5.58
CA TYR A 280 -0.25 6.14 -4.86
C TYR A 280 0.06 4.88 -5.69
N ILE A 281 -0.81 4.50 -6.64
CA ILE A 281 -0.54 3.45 -7.61
C ILE A 281 0.52 3.91 -8.63
N GLY A 282 0.47 5.17 -9.08
CA GLY A 282 1.51 5.77 -9.89
C GLY A 282 2.87 5.77 -9.19
N ALA A 283 2.89 6.09 -7.89
CA ALA A 283 4.08 5.99 -7.06
C ALA A 283 4.57 4.54 -6.92
N TYR A 284 3.69 3.56 -6.72
CA TYR A 284 4.07 2.13 -6.76
C TYR A 284 4.71 1.73 -8.09
N ILE A 285 4.15 2.14 -9.23
CA ILE A 285 4.70 1.85 -10.56
C ILE A 285 6.11 2.44 -10.69
N ALA A 286 6.29 3.70 -10.30
CA ALA A 286 7.58 4.37 -10.34
C ALA A 286 8.62 3.71 -9.41
N ASP A 287 8.21 3.41 -8.17
CA ASP A 287 9.06 2.76 -7.16
C ASP A 287 9.38 1.31 -7.51
N ALA A 288 8.52 0.64 -8.28
CA ALA A 288 8.78 -0.68 -8.85
C ALA A 288 9.73 -0.62 -10.06
N GLY A 289 10.19 0.56 -10.49
CA GLY A 289 11.05 0.70 -11.66
C GLY A 289 10.31 0.58 -12.99
N ALA A 290 9.00 0.82 -13.01
CA ALA A 290 8.17 0.76 -14.20
C ALA A 290 7.73 2.16 -14.66
N VAL A 291 7.12 2.25 -15.85
CA VAL A 291 6.59 3.50 -16.40
C VAL A 291 5.20 3.32 -16.99
N GLN A 292 4.47 4.42 -17.13
CA GLN A 292 3.16 4.49 -17.77
C GLN A 292 3.16 5.56 -18.86
N ASN A 293 2.40 5.35 -19.93
CA ASN A 293 2.24 6.33 -21.03
C ASN A 293 1.15 7.36 -20.72
N ILE A 294 1.25 7.97 -19.53
CA ILE A 294 0.32 8.98 -19.02
C ILE A 294 1.14 10.15 -18.51
N GLU A 295 1.03 11.27 -19.21
CA GLU A 295 1.84 12.47 -18.90
C GLU A 295 1.22 13.36 -17.82
N VAL A 296 -0.11 13.31 -17.65
CA VAL A 296 -0.84 14.18 -16.72
C VAL A 296 -2.06 13.47 -16.13
N ASP A 297 -2.37 13.81 -14.88
CA ASP A 297 -3.64 13.44 -14.25
C ASP A 297 -4.74 14.35 -14.79
N THR A 298 -5.41 13.89 -15.85
CA THR A 298 -6.55 14.64 -16.42
C THR A 298 -7.80 14.57 -15.54
N GLY A 299 -7.82 13.69 -14.54
CA GLY A 299 -8.99 13.36 -13.71
C GLY A 299 -10.16 12.74 -14.50
N ASN A 300 -10.03 12.60 -15.83
CA ASN A 300 -11.07 12.13 -16.72
C ASN A 300 -10.70 10.74 -17.25
N PRO A 301 -11.62 9.76 -17.21
CA PRO A 301 -11.42 8.48 -17.88
C PRO A 301 -11.09 8.65 -19.37
N LEU A 302 -10.31 7.72 -19.93
CA LEU A 302 -10.01 7.70 -21.35
C LEU A 302 -11.16 7.01 -22.13
N THR A 303 -11.33 7.33 -23.41
CA THR A 303 -12.08 6.45 -24.30
C THR A 303 -11.28 5.18 -24.59
N ALA A 304 -11.91 4.13 -25.12
CA ALA A 304 -11.22 2.91 -25.55
C ALA A 304 -10.10 3.21 -26.57
N ASP A 305 -10.35 4.09 -27.56
CA ASP A 305 -9.35 4.47 -28.56
C ASP A 305 -8.16 5.23 -27.93
N GLN A 306 -8.42 6.14 -27.00
CA GLN A 306 -7.37 6.84 -26.26
C GLN A 306 -6.57 5.87 -25.38
N ALA A 307 -7.23 4.90 -24.74
CA ALA A 307 -6.56 3.88 -23.97
C ALA A 307 -5.64 3.02 -24.86
N LEU A 308 -6.07 2.64 -26.06
CA LEU A 308 -5.22 1.93 -27.03
C LEU A 308 -4.01 2.75 -27.44
N GLU A 309 -4.19 4.03 -27.79
CA GLU A 309 -3.08 4.94 -28.12
C GLU A 309 -2.02 5.00 -26.99
N ARG A 310 -2.42 4.76 -25.73
CA ARG A 310 -1.49 4.76 -24.60
C ARG A 310 -0.93 3.39 -24.25
N TYR A 311 -1.75 2.34 -24.34
CA TYR A 311 -1.49 1.06 -23.69
C TYR A 311 -1.40 -0.14 -24.64
N GLU A 312 -1.61 0.03 -25.95
CA GLU A 312 -1.48 -1.06 -26.92
C GLU A 312 -0.10 -1.75 -26.82
N SER A 313 0.97 -0.95 -26.66
CA SER A 313 2.35 -1.43 -26.52
C SER A 313 2.80 -1.73 -25.09
N ALA A 314 1.93 -1.55 -24.09
CA ALA A 314 2.28 -1.79 -22.70
C ALA A 314 2.69 -3.26 -22.48
N ARG A 315 3.88 -3.47 -21.92
CA ARG A 315 4.43 -4.82 -21.68
C ARG A 315 3.67 -5.57 -20.60
N PHE A 316 3.14 -4.85 -19.62
CA PHE A 316 2.38 -5.40 -18.50
C PHE A 316 1.08 -4.65 -18.31
N TRP A 317 0.08 -5.34 -17.78
CA TRP A 317 -1.20 -4.78 -17.39
C TRP A 317 -1.51 -5.20 -15.96
N ILE A 318 -1.56 -4.22 -15.05
CA ILE A 318 -1.77 -4.46 -13.62
C ILE A 318 -3.09 -3.87 -13.15
N ASN A 319 -3.55 -4.36 -11.99
CA ASN A 319 -4.81 -3.94 -11.37
C ASN A 319 -6.03 -4.13 -12.29
N TYR A 320 -6.01 -5.14 -13.15
CA TYR A 320 -7.18 -5.48 -13.95
C TYR A 320 -8.40 -5.66 -13.04
N PRO A 321 -9.51 -4.92 -13.23
CA PRO A 321 -10.56 -4.77 -12.23
C PRO A 321 -11.55 -5.95 -12.24
N SER A 322 -11.04 -7.18 -12.12
CA SER A 322 -11.84 -8.39 -12.02
C SER A 322 -11.41 -9.23 -10.82
N THR A 323 -12.42 -9.69 -10.07
CA THR A 323 -12.26 -10.64 -8.96
C THR A 323 -12.50 -12.09 -9.41
N SER A 324 -13.11 -12.30 -10.58
CA SER A 324 -13.51 -13.61 -11.09
C SER A 324 -12.70 -14.12 -12.28
N ALA A 325 -12.02 -13.26 -13.03
CA ALA A 325 -11.18 -13.67 -14.16
C ALA A 325 -9.97 -14.47 -13.67
N ASP A 326 -9.66 -15.58 -14.32
CA ASP A 326 -8.46 -16.40 -14.06
C ASP A 326 -7.61 -16.62 -15.32
N SER A 327 -8.14 -16.26 -16.50
CA SER A 327 -7.45 -16.33 -17.78
C SER A 327 -7.58 -15.03 -18.58
N VAL A 328 -6.69 -14.84 -19.55
CA VAL A 328 -6.84 -13.75 -20.52
C VAL A 328 -8.12 -13.93 -21.36
N ASP A 329 -8.56 -15.16 -21.62
CA ASP A 329 -9.84 -15.38 -22.33
C ASP A 329 -11.04 -14.82 -21.53
N ASP A 330 -11.01 -14.86 -20.19
CA ASP A 330 -12.02 -14.19 -19.35
C ASP A 330 -11.93 -12.67 -19.45
N VAL A 331 -10.70 -12.12 -19.45
CA VAL A 331 -10.45 -10.68 -19.64
C VAL A 331 -11.05 -10.18 -20.96
N LEU A 332 -10.80 -10.91 -22.05
CA LEU A 332 -11.35 -10.58 -23.37
C LEU A 332 -12.89 -10.61 -23.39
N ALA A 333 -13.50 -11.56 -22.66
CA ALA A 333 -14.95 -11.68 -22.55
C ALA A 333 -15.61 -10.51 -21.78
N GLU A 334 -14.85 -9.84 -20.91
CA GLU A 334 -15.28 -8.67 -20.14
C GLU A 334 -15.13 -7.34 -20.92
N ASP A 335 -14.62 -7.35 -22.15
CA ASP A 335 -14.52 -6.17 -23.02
C ASP A 335 -15.91 -5.69 -23.50
N SER A 336 -16.55 -4.90 -22.64
CA SER A 336 -17.95 -4.49 -22.78
C SER A 336 -18.24 -3.49 -23.90
N SER A 337 -17.22 -2.91 -24.54
CA SER A 337 -17.39 -1.79 -25.48
C SER A 337 -16.96 -2.12 -26.92
N ASN A 338 -15.93 -2.96 -27.11
CA ASN A 338 -15.47 -3.44 -28.41
C ASN A 338 -14.53 -4.63 -28.22
N PRO A 339 -14.85 -5.86 -28.65
CA PRO A 339 -14.05 -7.06 -28.35
C PRO A 339 -12.59 -7.02 -28.82
N LYS A 340 -12.19 -6.00 -29.60
CA LYS A 340 -10.83 -5.84 -30.12
C LYS A 340 -9.91 -5.02 -29.22
N THR A 341 -10.42 -4.25 -28.25
CA THR A 341 -9.57 -3.33 -27.49
C THR A 341 -8.56 -4.11 -26.65
N TYR A 342 -9.00 -5.13 -25.92
CA TYR A 342 -8.05 -5.94 -25.15
C TYR A 342 -7.23 -6.90 -26.05
N GLU A 343 -7.79 -7.39 -27.16
CA GLU A 343 -7.09 -8.29 -28.10
C GLU A 343 -5.83 -7.66 -28.72
N SER A 344 -5.80 -6.34 -28.93
CA SER A 344 -4.64 -5.63 -29.50
C SER A 344 -3.53 -5.32 -28.50
N MET A 345 -3.78 -5.45 -27.19
CA MET A 345 -2.78 -5.11 -26.17
C MET A 345 -1.69 -6.19 -26.07
N GLN A 346 -0.42 -5.77 -26.14
CA GLN A 346 0.74 -6.68 -26.03
C GLN A 346 0.74 -7.45 -24.71
N SER A 347 0.36 -6.81 -23.61
CA SER A 347 0.22 -7.44 -22.29
C SER A 347 -0.79 -8.59 -22.32
N ALA A 348 -1.94 -8.43 -22.97
CA ALA A 348 -2.94 -9.49 -23.13
C ALA A 348 -2.43 -10.62 -24.04
N MET A 349 -1.85 -10.28 -25.21
CA MET A 349 -1.28 -11.27 -26.13
C MET A 349 -0.22 -12.16 -25.47
N CYS A 350 0.51 -11.62 -24.49
CA CYS A 350 1.61 -12.29 -23.81
C CYS A 350 1.29 -12.77 -22.40
N ALA A 351 0.01 -12.81 -21.99
CA ALA A 351 -0.41 -13.28 -20.67
C ALA A 351 0.25 -12.53 -19.50
N ARG A 352 0.54 -11.24 -19.68
CA ARG A 352 1.11 -10.34 -18.67
C ARG A 352 0.04 -9.41 -18.12
N VAL A 353 -1.09 -10.01 -17.77
CA VAL A 353 -2.25 -9.34 -17.17
C VAL A 353 -2.38 -9.84 -15.74
N SER A 354 -2.50 -8.92 -14.81
CA SER A 354 -2.62 -9.22 -13.39
C SER A 354 -3.69 -8.38 -12.70
N SER A 355 -4.31 -8.98 -11.70
CA SER A 355 -5.30 -8.35 -10.82
C SER A 355 -4.76 -8.34 -9.39
N ASN A 356 -5.09 -7.31 -8.63
CA ASN A 356 -4.81 -7.21 -7.20
C ASN A 356 -5.85 -7.98 -6.34
N ALA A 357 -6.65 -8.85 -6.96
CA ALA A 357 -7.69 -9.66 -6.34
C ALA A 357 -7.22 -11.10 -6.02
N ARG A 358 -5.95 -11.31 -5.65
CA ARG A 358 -5.47 -12.66 -5.25
C ARG A 358 -6.09 -13.14 -3.95
N ARG A 359 -6.18 -12.25 -2.96
CA ARG A 359 -6.73 -12.53 -1.64
C ARG A 359 -8.03 -11.76 -1.48
N LEU A 360 -9.12 -12.50 -1.51
CA LEU A 360 -10.45 -11.99 -1.29
C LEU A 360 -10.99 -12.51 0.03
N ASN A 361 -11.95 -11.80 0.61
CA ASN A 361 -12.75 -12.33 1.70
C ASN A 361 -13.67 -13.48 1.22
N PRO A 362 -14.29 -14.24 2.12
CA PRO A 362 -15.12 -15.39 1.74
C PRO A 362 -16.30 -15.08 0.81
N SER A 363 -16.82 -13.85 0.79
CA SER A 363 -17.89 -13.43 -0.14
C SER A 363 -17.37 -13.02 -1.53
N GLY A 364 -16.06 -12.86 -1.71
CA GLY A 364 -15.44 -12.40 -2.95
C GLY A 364 -15.58 -10.89 -3.21
N THR A 365 -16.13 -10.14 -2.26
CA THR A 365 -16.45 -8.70 -2.41
C THR A 365 -15.42 -7.77 -1.78
N GLY A 366 -14.68 -8.24 -0.78
CA GLY A 366 -13.58 -7.50 -0.15
C GLY A 366 -12.23 -7.99 -0.66
N SER A 367 -11.41 -7.09 -1.21
CA SER A 367 -10.03 -7.39 -1.60
C SER A 367 -9.05 -6.97 -0.52
N ASP A 368 -8.14 -7.88 -0.16
CA ASP A 368 -7.14 -7.68 0.90
C ASP A 368 -6.10 -6.63 0.50
N PHE A 369 -5.97 -6.35 -0.80
CA PHE A 369 -5.17 -5.22 -1.29
C PHE A 369 -5.66 -3.87 -0.73
N PHE A 370 -6.97 -3.69 -0.57
CA PHE A 370 -7.57 -2.47 -0.02
C PHE A 370 -7.70 -2.51 1.52
N GLU A 371 -7.24 -3.57 2.16
CA GLU A 371 -7.16 -3.69 3.62
C GLU A 371 -5.71 -3.80 4.08
N SER A 372 -5.12 -5.01 4.07
CA SER A 372 -3.74 -5.18 4.52
C SER A 372 -2.71 -4.64 3.54
N GLY A 373 -3.04 -4.52 2.25
CA GLY A 373 -2.16 -3.92 1.25
C GLY A 373 -1.82 -2.46 1.54
N ILE A 374 -2.77 -1.70 2.12
CA ILE A 374 -2.55 -0.33 2.58
C ILE A 374 -1.61 -0.30 3.80
N ALA A 375 -1.74 -1.28 4.69
CA ALA A 375 -0.90 -1.41 5.88
C ALA A 375 0.48 -2.05 5.62
N SER A 376 0.67 -2.69 4.46
CA SER A 376 1.89 -3.42 4.09
C SER A 376 2.37 -3.06 2.67
N PRO A 377 2.65 -1.77 2.40
CA PRO A 377 3.03 -1.32 1.06
C PRO A 377 4.36 -1.91 0.58
N ASP A 378 5.23 -2.31 1.49
CA ASP A 378 6.47 -3.03 1.23
C ASP A 378 6.23 -4.39 0.55
N THR A 379 5.17 -5.09 0.95
CA THR A 379 4.79 -6.36 0.34
C THR A 379 4.11 -6.16 -1.01
N VAL A 380 3.24 -5.13 -1.13
CA VAL A 380 2.63 -4.76 -2.41
C VAL A 380 3.68 -4.39 -3.45
N LEU A 381 4.68 -3.58 -3.05
CA LEU A 381 5.78 -3.22 -3.94
C LEU A 381 6.59 -4.46 -4.34
N LEU A 382 6.86 -5.39 -3.43
CA LEU A 382 7.60 -6.61 -3.74
C LEU A 382 6.84 -7.55 -4.69
N ASP A 383 5.51 -7.65 -4.55
CA ASP A 383 4.66 -8.32 -5.54
C ASP A 383 4.82 -7.67 -6.92
N LEU A 384 4.68 -6.34 -6.99
CA LEU A 384 4.80 -5.60 -8.25
C LEU A 384 6.17 -5.78 -8.90
N VAL A 385 7.26 -5.70 -8.12
CA VAL A 385 8.61 -5.98 -8.63
C VAL A 385 8.71 -7.40 -9.16
N THR A 386 8.12 -8.39 -8.47
CA THR A 386 8.12 -9.79 -8.92
C THR A 386 7.37 -9.98 -10.24
N VAL A 387 6.22 -9.30 -10.41
CA VAL A 387 5.43 -9.35 -11.65
C VAL A 387 6.13 -8.61 -12.79
N LEU A 388 6.66 -7.41 -12.53
CA LEU A 388 7.14 -6.49 -13.55
C LEU A 388 8.59 -6.75 -13.96
N HIS A 389 9.38 -7.39 -13.10
CA HIS A 389 10.80 -7.68 -13.32
C HIS A 389 11.10 -9.19 -13.27
N PRO A 390 10.60 -9.97 -14.24
CA PRO A 390 10.90 -11.41 -14.30
C PRO A 390 12.39 -11.73 -14.44
N GLU A 391 13.24 -10.76 -14.83
CA GLU A 391 14.70 -10.94 -14.83
C GLU A 391 15.33 -10.92 -13.44
N LEU A 392 14.61 -10.43 -12.44
CA LEU A 392 15.09 -10.38 -11.06
C LEU A 392 14.60 -11.63 -10.34
N THR A 393 15.53 -12.45 -9.86
CA THR A 393 15.17 -13.58 -9.02
C THR A 393 14.72 -13.07 -7.65
N THR A 394 13.40 -12.94 -7.47
CA THR A 394 12.80 -12.77 -6.15
C THR A 394 12.45 -14.15 -5.62
N SER A 395 12.86 -14.49 -4.38
CA SER A 395 12.35 -15.72 -3.73
C SER A 395 10.93 -15.52 -3.17
N HIS A 396 10.19 -14.55 -3.72
CA HIS A 396 8.94 -14.03 -3.19
C HIS A 396 7.76 -14.71 -3.86
N SER A 397 6.75 -15.06 -3.07
CA SER A 397 5.47 -15.56 -3.58
C SER A 397 4.45 -14.45 -3.51
N LEU A 398 3.74 -14.22 -4.61
CA LEU A 398 2.74 -13.15 -4.69
C LEU A 398 1.70 -13.28 -3.58
N VAL A 399 1.37 -12.14 -2.95
CA VAL A 399 0.43 -12.04 -1.82
C VAL A 399 -0.88 -11.37 -2.24
N TYR A 400 -0.79 -10.29 -3.01
CA TYR A 400 -1.92 -9.46 -3.45
C TYR A 400 -2.22 -9.63 -4.94
N TYR A 401 -1.21 -9.93 -5.75
CA TYR A 401 -1.37 -10.05 -7.20
C TYR A 401 -1.60 -11.49 -7.67
N LYS A 402 -2.56 -11.67 -8.57
CA LYS A 402 -2.73 -12.89 -9.36
C LYS A 402 -2.50 -12.56 -10.83
N GLU A 403 -1.70 -13.38 -11.49
CA GLU A 403 -1.49 -13.34 -12.94
C GLU A 403 -2.48 -14.28 -13.62
N PHE A 404 -2.85 -13.97 -14.85
CA PHE A 404 -3.83 -14.73 -15.60
C PHE A 404 -3.20 -15.73 -16.56
N GLU A 405 -3.85 -16.88 -16.70
CA GLU A 405 -3.45 -17.90 -17.66
C GLU A 405 -3.52 -17.38 -19.10
N ALA A 406 -2.60 -17.86 -19.94
CA ALA A 406 -2.53 -17.44 -21.32
C ALA A 406 -3.82 -17.78 -22.09
N SER A 407 -4.23 -16.85 -22.96
CA SER A 407 -5.35 -17.05 -23.88
C SER A 407 -5.06 -18.20 -24.85
N THR A 408 -6.11 -18.95 -25.19
CA THR A 408 -6.05 -19.97 -26.25
C THR A 408 -6.17 -19.39 -27.66
N SER A 409 -6.63 -18.14 -27.77
CA SER A 409 -6.93 -17.46 -29.02
C SER A 409 -5.88 -16.40 -29.42
N LEU A 410 -5.17 -15.83 -28.45
CA LEU A 410 -4.09 -14.88 -28.71
C LEU A 410 -2.72 -15.57 -28.84
N VAL A 411 -1.84 -14.96 -29.63
CA VAL A 411 -0.47 -15.43 -29.84
C VAL A 411 0.49 -14.33 -29.46
N CYS A 412 1.29 -14.54 -28.41
CA CYS A 412 2.39 -13.64 -28.07
C CYS A 412 3.41 -13.61 -29.22
N PRO A 413 3.68 -12.43 -29.83
CA PRO A 413 4.71 -12.29 -30.85
C PRO A 413 6.08 -12.74 -30.33
N SER A 414 6.87 -13.43 -31.16
CA SER A 414 8.16 -14.01 -30.74
C SER A 414 9.10 -13.00 -30.08
N HIS A 415 9.24 -11.81 -30.65
CA HIS A 415 10.06 -10.72 -30.11
C HIS A 415 9.55 -10.13 -28.77
N LEU A 416 8.36 -10.52 -28.31
CA LEU A 416 7.77 -10.09 -27.03
C LEU A 416 7.74 -11.22 -25.98
N LYS A 417 7.93 -12.48 -26.37
CA LYS A 417 7.87 -13.64 -25.45
C LYS A 417 8.89 -13.57 -24.32
N ASP A 418 9.99 -12.90 -24.60
CA ASP A 418 11.25 -13.07 -23.91
C ASP A 418 11.65 -11.78 -23.20
N LEU A 419 11.14 -11.54 -21.99
CA LEU A 419 11.46 -10.35 -21.17
C LEU A 419 12.06 -10.75 -19.83
N PRO A 420 13.16 -10.11 -19.44
CA PRO A 420 14.47 -10.18 -20.10
C PRO A 420 15.10 -11.56 -19.88
N LEU A 421 15.54 -12.18 -20.98
CA LEU A 421 16.06 -13.56 -20.95
C LEU A 421 17.36 -13.74 -20.16
N GLU A 422 17.40 -14.86 -19.46
CA GLU A 422 18.62 -15.58 -19.09
C GLU A 422 19.49 -15.81 -20.35
N ILE A 423 20.81 -15.87 -20.17
CA ILE A 423 21.71 -16.22 -21.27
C ILE A 423 21.55 -17.73 -21.49
N GLU A 424 21.15 -18.16 -22.69
CA GLU A 424 21.09 -19.60 -23.01
C GLU A 424 22.47 -20.27 -22.81
N ASP A 425 22.48 -21.51 -22.35
CA ASP A 425 23.72 -22.29 -22.15
C ASP A 425 24.56 -22.31 -23.44
N GLY A 426 25.82 -21.88 -23.34
CA GLY A 426 26.76 -21.76 -24.46
C GLY A 426 26.73 -20.45 -25.24
N ASP A 427 25.81 -19.52 -24.93
CA ASP A 427 25.71 -18.23 -25.60
C ASP A 427 26.36 -17.08 -24.81
N SER A 428 26.69 -16.02 -25.53
CA SER A 428 27.13 -14.74 -24.96
C SER A 428 26.14 -13.66 -25.35
N ARG A 429 26.12 -12.56 -24.61
CA ARG A 429 25.22 -11.43 -24.81
C ARG A 429 26.00 -10.18 -25.17
N ALA A 430 25.61 -9.49 -26.24
CA ALA A 430 26.01 -8.10 -26.46
C ALA A 430 24.84 -7.17 -26.16
N ASP A 431 25.09 -6.18 -25.31
CA ASP A 431 24.19 -5.05 -25.08
C ASP A 431 24.76 -3.82 -25.79
N ILE A 432 24.08 -3.36 -26.84
CA ILE A 432 24.45 -2.18 -27.62
C ILE A 432 23.54 -1.03 -27.19
N PRO A 433 24.02 -0.10 -26.35
CA PRO A 433 23.21 1.00 -25.89
C PRO A 433 23.08 2.07 -26.98
N LEU A 434 21.87 2.56 -27.17
CA LEU A 434 21.51 3.60 -28.13
C LEU A 434 20.69 4.68 -27.42
N ALA A 435 20.98 5.94 -27.73
CA ALA A 435 20.11 7.06 -27.37
C ALA A 435 19.42 7.57 -28.62
N VAL A 436 18.11 7.77 -28.50
CA VAL A 436 17.20 8.15 -29.59
C VAL A 436 16.57 9.49 -29.26
N ALA A 437 16.79 10.48 -30.11
CA ALA A 437 16.17 11.80 -30.02
C ALA A 437 15.06 11.95 -31.08
N GLY A 438 14.11 12.85 -30.86
CA GLY A 438 13.04 13.18 -31.82
C GLY A 438 11.89 12.16 -31.90
N ILE A 439 11.89 11.15 -31.02
CA ILE A 439 10.86 10.14 -30.87
C ILE A 439 10.67 9.80 -29.38
N ASN A 440 9.40 9.72 -28.92
CA ASN A 440 9.07 9.25 -27.57
C ASN A 440 9.29 7.73 -27.46
N ARG A 441 9.78 7.29 -26.30
CA ARG A 441 9.94 5.87 -25.94
C ARG A 441 8.76 4.97 -26.33
N PHE A 442 7.52 5.36 -26.04
CA PHE A 442 6.35 4.48 -26.30
C PHE A 442 6.13 4.25 -27.80
N LEU A 443 6.42 5.25 -28.63
CA LEU A 443 6.42 5.10 -30.09
C LEU A 443 7.54 4.16 -30.57
N LEU A 444 8.68 4.09 -29.85
CA LEU A 444 9.71 3.08 -30.12
C LEU A 444 9.25 1.67 -29.73
N GLU A 445 8.53 1.53 -28.62
CA GLU A 445 7.98 0.24 -28.18
C GLU A 445 6.94 -0.30 -29.17
N GLU A 446 6.03 0.54 -29.64
CA GLU A 446 5.05 0.22 -30.69
C GLU A 446 5.73 -0.25 -31.98
N ASN A 447 6.85 0.37 -32.34
CA ASN A 447 7.58 0.06 -33.57
C ASN A 447 8.74 -0.92 -33.36
N SER A 448 8.81 -1.58 -32.20
CA SER A 448 9.92 -2.45 -31.82
C SER A 448 10.17 -3.58 -32.84
N LEU A 449 9.11 -4.18 -33.38
CA LEU A 449 9.23 -5.21 -34.41
C LEU A 449 9.90 -4.69 -35.69
N LYS A 450 9.45 -3.53 -36.20
CA LYS A 450 10.01 -2.91 -37.41
C LYS A 450 11.48 -2.53 -37.24
N ILE A 451 11.83 -2.04 -36.04
CA ILE A 451 13.21 -1.75 -35.66
C ILE A 451 14.04 -3.03 -35.65
N LEU A 452 13.54 -4.11 -35.03
CA LEU A 452 14.22 -5.40 -34.97
C LEU A 452 14.40 -6.03 -36.37
N GLU A 453 13.41 -5.92 -37.26
CA GLU A 453 13.51 -6.36 -38.65
C GLU A 453 14.59 -5.58 -39.43
N SER A 454 14.69 -4.28 -39.20
CA SER A 454 15.71 -3.43 -39.83
C SER A 454 17.11 -3.76 -39.33
N VAL A 455 17.26 -3.99 -38.02
CA VAL A 455 18.53 -4.44 -37.41
C VAL A 455 18.92 -5.82 -37.93
N SER A 456 17.97 -6.75 -37.98
CA SER A 456 18.12 -8.09 -38.54
C SER A 456 18.69 -8.06 -39.95
N ALA A 457 18.06 -7.29 -40.84
CA ALA A 457 18.51 -7.15 -42.22
C ALA A 457 19.95 -6.63 -42.29
N ALA A 458 20.31 -5.66 -41.45
CA ALA A 458 21.63 -5.06 -41.42
C ALA A 458 22.72 -6.04 -40.94
N VAL A 459 22.43 -6.89 -39.96
CA VAL A 459 23.43 -7.84 -39.41
C VAL A 459 23.33 -9.25 -39.97
N SER A 460 22.40 -9.51 -40.91
CA SER A 460 22.20 -10.81 -41.54
C SER A 460 23.46 -11.41 -42.21
N ALA A 461 24.42 -10.57 -42.59
CA ALA A 461 25.71 -11.00 -43.14
C ALA A 461 26.75 -11.40 -42.07
N VAL A 462 26.49 -11.15 -40.79
CA VAL A 462 27.35 -11.56 -39.67
C VAL A 462 27.08 -13.03 -39.37
N SER A 463 28.07 -13.89 -39.63
CA SER A 463 27.96 -15.34 -39.40
C SER A 463 27.65 -15.66 -37.93
N GLY A 464 26.64 -16.50 -37.70
CA GLY A 464 26.30 -17.08 -36.39
C GLY A 464 25.28 -16.28 -35.57
N VAL A 465 24.80 -15.14 -36.06
CA VAL A 465 23.78 -14.34 -35.35
C VAL A 465 22.40 -14.96 -35.54
N ASP A 466 21.76 -15.37 -34.45
CA ASP A 466 20.33 -15.69 -34.48
C ASP A 466 19.51 -14.44 -34.15
N VAL A 467 18.61 -14.08 -35.04
CA VAL A 467 17.81 -12.86 -34.94
C VAL A 467 16.60 -13.03 -34.03
N SER A 468 16.15 -14.28 -33.78
CA SER A 468 15.11 -14.56 -32.77
C SER A 468 15.53 -14.12 -31.36
N SER A 469 16.83 -14.00 -31.11
CA SER A 469 17.40 -13.64 -29.80
C SER A 469 17.50 -12.14 -29.54
N MET A 470 17.03 -11.30 -30.47
CA MET A 470 17.16 -9.85 -30.34
C MET A 470 16.03 -9.25 -29.51
N ASN A 471 16.39 -8.36 -28.60
CA ASN A 471 15.42 -7.65 -27.76
C ASN A 471 15.76 -6.17 -27.59
N LEU A 472 14.73 -5.34 -27.39
CA LEU A 472 14.86 -3.92 -27.12
C LEU A 472 14.49 -3.64 -25.66
N LEU A 473 15.46 -3.16 -24.88
CA LEU A 473 15.23 -2.72 -23.51
C LEU A 473 15.22 -1.21 -23.43
N PHE A 474 14.21 -0.63 -22.82
CA PHE A 474 14.07 0.82 -22.68
C PHE A 474 14.40 1.26 -21.25
N ARG A 475 15.33 2.22 -21.10
CA ARG A 475 15.93 2.57 -19.80
C ARG A 475 15.30 3.79 -19.11
N GLU A 476 14.72 4.76 -19.83
CA GLU A 476 14.12 5.97 -19.23
C GLU A 476 13.05 6.63 -20.13
N ALA A 477 12.15 7.40 -19.51
CA ALA A 477 11.28 8.40 -20.15
C ALA A 477 11.90 9.80 -19.97
N THR A 478 12.88 10.16 -20.80
CA THR A 478 13.44 11.53 -20.87
C THR A 478 13.43 12.03 -22.32
N GLU A 479 13.83 13.29 -22.56
CA GLU A 479 13.90 13.92 -23.91
C GLU A 479 14.67 13.08 -24.96
N MET A 480 15.51 12.15 -24.50
CA MET A 480 16.12 11.11 -25.34
C MET A 480 15.76 9.72 -24.79
N ALA A 481 15.01 8.95 -25.57
CA ALA A 481 14.71 7.57 -25.23
C ALA A 481 15.98 6.72 -25.33
N ARG A 482 16.33 6.03 -24.25
CA ARG A 482 17.46 5.09 -24.22
C ARG A 482 16.95 3.68 -24.50
N MET A 483 17.48 3.06 -25.55
CA MET A 483 17.21 1.67 -25.87
C MET A 483 18.49 0.84 -25.87
N THR A 484 18.40 -0.44 -25.56
CA THR A 484 19.50 -1.40 -25.72
C THR A 484 19.08 -2.43 -26.73
N VAL A 485 19.84 -2.55 -27.82
CA VAL A 485 19.74 -3.70 -28.72
C VAL A 485 20.55 -4.82 -28.06
N ARG A 486 19.83 -5.79 -27.52
CA ARG A 486 20.41 -7.01 -26.95
C ARG A 486 20.47 -8.07 -28.03
N VAL A 487 21.61 -8.75 -28.17
CA VAL A 487 21.78 -9.89 -29.08
C VAL A 487 22.43 -11.03 -28.32
N GLN A 488 21.83 -12.23 -28.37
CA GLN A 488 22.43 -13.45 -27.83
C GLN A 488 22.90 -14.35 -28.97
N SER A 489 24.13 -14.84 -28.86
CA SER A 489 24.75 -15.73 -29.85
C SER A 489 26.07 -16.26 -29.31
N THR A 490 26.70 -17.18 -30.03
CA THR A 490 28.09 -17.63 -29.76
C THR A 490 29.04 -16.46 -29.53
N THR A 491 30.02 -16.62 -28.63
CA THR A 491 30.98 -15.56 -28.26
C THR A 491 31.67 -14.93 -29.48
N SER A 492 32.04 -15.74 -30.49
CA SER A 492 32.68 -15.24 -31.72
C SER A 492 31.76 -14.34 -32.56
N ALA A 493 30.47 -14.64 -32.60
CA ALA A 493 29.48 -13.86 -33.34
C ALA A 493 29.15 -12.55 -32.61
N VAL A 494 29.05 -12.59 -31.27
CA VAL A 494 28.83 -11.40 -30.42
C VAL A 494 29.97 -10.38 -30.53
N VAL A 495 31.22 -10.84 -30.64
CA VAL A 495 32.39 -9.98 -30.94
C VAL A 495 32.33 -9.40 -32.36
N GLY A 496 31.75 -10.13 -33.31
CA GLY A 496 31.48 -9.60 -34.67
C GLY A 496 30.40 -8.53 -34.66
N ILE A 497 29.31 -8.76 -33.93
CA ILE A 497 28.18 -7.83 -33.75
C ILE A 497 28.64 -6.52 -33.12
N SER A 498 29.49 -6.56 -32.08
CA SER A 498 29.99 -5.34 -31.44
C SER A 498 30.84 -4.48 -32.37
N ARG A 499 31.55 -5.09 -33.33
CA ARG A 499 32.27 -4.36 -34.41
C ARG A 499 31.34 -3.76 -35.46
N SER A 500 30.10 -4.27 -35.56
CA SER A 500 29.05 -3.78 -36.46
C SER A 500 28.09 -2.79 -35.79
N ALA A 501 28.41 -2.29 -34.58
CA ALA A 501 27.52 -1.40 -33.82
C ALA A 501 27.11 -0.14 -34.58
N GLU A 502 28.00 0.42 -35.40
CA GLU A 502 27.67 1.58 -36.26
C GLU A 502 26.66 1.23 -37.37
N MET A 503 26.72 0.01 -37.89
CA MET A 503 25.75 -0.50 -38.86
C MET A 503 24.38 -0.72 -38.21
N ILE A 504 24.36 -1.24 -36.98
CA ILE A 504 23.15 -1.41 -36.18
C ILE A 504 22.53 -0.05 -35.86
N ARG A 505 23.33 0.91 -35.38
CA ARG A 505 22.90 2.30 -35.13
C ARG A 505 22.28 2.92 -36.38
N ALA A 506 22.93 2.79 -37.54
CA ALA A 506 22.43 3.34 -38.80
C ALA A 506 21.13 2.66 -39.27
N ALA A 507 20.99 1.35 -39.07
CA ALA A 507 19.78 0.61 -39.39
C ALA A 507 18.59 1.05 -38.53
N VAL A 508 18.82 1.21 -37.21
CA VAL A 508 17.82 1.76 -36.28
C VAL A 508 17.43 3.17 -36.72
N GLU A 509 18.38 4.06 -36.97
CA GLU A 509 18.09 5.44 -37.39
C GLU A 509 17.28 5.48 -38.70
N SER A 510 17.63 4.63 -39.68
CA SER A 510 16.88 4.54 -40.94
C SER A 510 15.43 4.11 -40.71
N SER A 511 15.20 3.07 -39.88
CA SER A 511 13.85 2.61 -39.54
C SER A 511 13.04 3.70 -38.83
N LEU A 512 13.69 4.44 -37.93
CA LEU A 512 13.05 5.49 -37.15
C LEU A 512 12.73 6.73 -37.98
N LYS A 513 13.53 7.06 -38.99
CA LYS A 513 13.24 8.17 -39.92
C LYS A 513 12.01 7.96 -40.79
N GLU A 514 11.56 6.72 -40.93
CA GLU A 514 10.26 6.43 -41.55
C GLU A 514 9.07 6.74 -40.63
N ILE A 515 9.32 6.87 -39.32
CA ILE A 515 8.31 7.16 -38.30
C ILE A 515 8.32 8.65 -37.94
N SER A 516 9.51 9.22 -37.69
CA SER A 516 9.72 10.64 -37.42
C SER A 516 10.93 11.13 -38.18
N SER A 517 10.74 12.16 -39.02
CA SER A 517 11.83 12.76 -39.80
C SER A 517 12.95 13.33 -38.93
N ASP A 518 12.63 13.68 -37.69
CA ASP A 518 13.55 14.30 -36.72
C ASP A 518 14.30 13.24 -35.88
N ALA A 519 14.05 11.96 -36.12
CA ALA A 519 14.70 10.88 -35.41
C ALA A 519 16.22 10.87 -35.63
N ALA A 520 16.96 10.89 -34.53
CA ALA A 520 18.41 10.78 -34.52
C ALA A 520 18.85 9.72 -33.51
N VAL A 521 19.81 8.88 -33.89
CA VAL A 521 20.29 7.76 -33.06
C VAL A 521 21.80 7.84 -32.89
N ILE A 522 22.26 7.82 -31.64
CA ILE A 522 23.68 7.75 -31.28
C ILE A 522 23.97 6.51 -30.42
N LEU A 523 25.21 6.02 -30.47
CA LEU A 523 25.68 5.01 -29.51
C LEU A 523 25.81 5.68 -28.13
N ASP A 524 25.17 5.09 -27.11
CA ASP A 524 25.06 5.66 -25.75
C ASP A 524 25.95 4.91 -24.75
N GLY A 525 27.26 4.99 -24.96
CA GLY A 525 28.27 4.40 -24.07
C GLY A 525 28.99 3.19 -24.64
N THR A 526 29.55 2.36 -23.75
CA THR A 526 30.33 1.18 -24.12
C THR A 526 29.44 -0.02 -24.38
N ILE A 527 29.71 -0.76 -25.45
CA ILE A 527 29.07 -2.05 -25.73
C ILE A 527 29.52 -3.04 -24.66
N GLU A 528 28.57 -3.61 -23.94
CA GLU A 528 28.84 -4.61 -22.91
C GLU A 528 28.71 -6.00 -23.51
N ILE A 529 29.76 -6.82 -23.37
CA ILE A 529 29.72 -8.24 -23.71
C ILE A 529 29.68 -9.01 -22.40
N THR A 530 28.56 -9.69 -22.14
CA THR A 530 28.40 -10.58 -21.00
C THR A 530 28.61 -12.02 -21.51
N PRO A 531 29.68 -12.72 -21.09
CA PRO A 531 29.82 -14.14 -21.38
C PRO A 531 28.79 -14.96 -20.59
N GLU A 532 28.58 -16.22 -20.99
CA GLU A 532 27.83 -17.22 -20.21
C GLU A 532 28.30 -17.20 -18.74
N PRO A 533 27.38 -17.24 -17.75
CA PRO A 533 27.78 -17.34 -16.36
C PRO A 533 28.52 -18.67 -16.12
N GLU A 534 29.78 -18.63 -15.66
CA GLU A 534 30.45 -19.84 -15.17
C GLU A 534 29.61 -20.41 -14.02
N THR A 535 29.27 -21.70 -14.08
CA THR A 535 28.54 -22.40 -13.02
C THR A 535 29.41 -22.50 -11.77
N ASP A 536 29.57 -21.40 -11.03
CA ASP A 536 30.16 -21.42 -9.70
C ASP A 536 29.01 -21.52 -8.70
N SER A 537 28.96 -22.65 -8.00
CA SER A 537 27.93 -23.04 -7.01
C SER A 537 27.90 -22.18 -5.74
N GLY A 538 28.36 -20.93 -5.80
CA GLY A 538 28.39 -20.00 -4.69
C GLY A 538 27.21 -19.05 -4.71
N LEU A 539 26.36 -19.11 -3.68
CA LEU A 539 25.35 -18.07 -3.40
C LEU A 539 25.98 -16.68 -3.50
N SER A 540 25.37 -15.80 -4.29
CA SER A 540 25.81 -14.40 -4.44
C SER A 540 25.97 -13.73 -3.07
N GLY A 541 26.96 -12.84 -2.91
CA GLY A 541 27.19 -12.13 -1.65
C GLY A 541 25.97 -11.35 -1.15
N GLY A 542 25.09 -10.91 -2.05
CA GLY A 542 23.79 -10.30 -1.72
C GLY A 542 22.78 -11.33 -1.21
N ALA A 543 22.74 -12.54 -1.76
CA ALA A 543 21.92 -13.64 -1.26
C ALA A 543 22.39 -14.10 0.13
N ILE A 544 23.70 -14.15 0.37
CA ILE A 544 24.27 -14.44 1.69
C ILE A 544 23.91 -13.33 2.69
N ALA A 545 24.02 -12.06 2.32
CA ALA A 545 23.61 -10.95 3.16
C ALA A 545 22.11 -10.98 3.48
N GLY A 546 21.26 -11.25 2.49
CA GLY A 546 19.81 -11.39 2.66
C GLY A 546 19.41 -12.55 3.56
N ILE A 547 20.04 -13.73 3.41
CA ILE A 547 19.80 -14.89 4.27
C ILE A 547 20.26 -14.61 5.70
N VAL A 548 21.41 -13.97 5.89
CA VAL A 548 21.94 -13.64 7.22
C VAL A 548 21.06 -12.58 7.90
N ILE A 549 20.65 -11.52 7.19
CA ILE A 549 19.76 -10.47 7.72
C ILE A 549 18.37 -11.05 8.01
N GLY A 550 17.79 -11.80 7.09
CA GLY A 550 16.50 -12.47 7.27
C GLY A 550 16.50 -13.44 8.45
N SER A 551 17.58 -14.20 8.64
CA SER A 551 17.74 -15.11 9.79
C SER A 551 17.87 -14.35 11.10
N ILE A 552 18.61 -13.23 11.13
CA ILE A 552 18.73 -12.39 12.33
C ILE A 552 17.37 -11.76 12.69
N VAL A 553 16.64 -11.25 11.70
CA VAL A 553 15.30 -10.67 11.90
C VAL A 553 14.32 -11.75 12.38
N ALA A 554 14.29 -12.93 11.75
CA ALA A 554 13.44 -14.04 12.17
C ALA A 554 13.75 -14.50 13.60
N VAL A 555 15.04 -14.64 13.96
CA VAL A 555 15.46 -14.98 15.33
C VAL A 555 15.05 -13.88 16.32
N THR A 556 15.13 -12.61 15.92
CA THR A 556 14.71 -11.49 16.77
C THR A 556 13.20 -11.46 16.96
N LEU A 557 12.42 -11.69 15.91
CA LEU A 557 10.95 -11.80 15.97
C LEU A 557 10.50 -13.00 16.81
N ILE A 558 11.17 -14.14 16.67
CA ILE A 558 10.92 -15.33 17.52
C ILE A 558 11.29 -15.02 18.98
N ALA A 559 12.41 -14.34 19.24
CA ALA A 559 12.80 -13.94 20.59
C ALA A 559 11.78 -12.96 21.21
N LEU A 560 11.26 -12.01 20.43
CA LEU A 560 10.19 -11.11 20.86
C LEU A 560 8.89 -11.87 21.14
N ALA A 561 8.47 -12.76 20.25
CA ALA A 561 7.27 -13.58 20.46
C ALA A 561 7.40 -14.45 21.73
N VAL A 562 8.56 -15.07 21.95
CA VAL A 562 8.85 -15.84 23.17
C VAL A 562 8.84 -14.93 24.41
N PHE A 563 9.42 -13.73 24.33
CA PHE A 563 9.40 -12.74 25.40
C PHE A 563 7.96 -12.34 25.78
N PHE A 564 7.10 -12.08 24.79
CA PHE A 564 5.68 -11.75 25.02
C PHE A 564 4.91 -12.92 25.65
N VAL A 565 5.14 -14.16 25.19
CA VAL A 565 4.52 -15.36 25.79
C VAL A 565 4.96 -15.55 27.24
N LEU A 566 6.25 -15.37 27.54
CA LEU A 566 6.78 -15.48 28.91
C LEU A 566 6.26 -14.36 29.82
N ARG A 567 6.13 -13.13 29.31
CA ARG A 567 5.54 -12.00 30.05
C ARG A 567 4.06 -12.23 30.35
N LYS A 568 3.29 -12.75 29.38
CA LYS A 568 1.88 -13.14 29.58
C LYS A 568 1.74 -14.20 30.67
N LYS A 569 2.64 -15.18 30.71
CA LYS A 569 2.65 -16.24 31.73
C LYS A 569 3.03 -15.72 33.12
N SER A 570 4.03 -14.83 33.21
CA SER A 570 4.42 -14.17 34.47
C SER A 570 3.28 -13.33 35.05
N ASN A 571 2.54 -12.58 34.22
CA ASN A 571 1.39 -11.80 34.69
C ASN A 571 0.21 -12.69 35.13
N SER A 572 0.07 -13.90 34.58
CA SER A 572 -0.94 -14.88 35.04
C SER A 572 -0.57 -15.55 36.37
N GLU A 573 0.72 -15.73 36.66
CA GLU A 573 1.15 -16.31 37.95
C GLU A 573 1.09 -15.30 39.10
N VAL A 574 1.34 -14.02 38.82
CA VAL A 574 1.24 -12.94 39.83
C VAL A 574 -0.21 -12.67 40.25
N THR A 575 -1.18 -12.86 39.35
CA THR A 575 -2.62 -12.73 39.67
C THR A 575 -3.20 -13.96 40.40
N SER A 576 -2.51 -15.10 40.41
CA SER A 576 -2.96 -16.30 41.14
C SER A 576 -2.48 -16.39 42.60
N LYS A 577 -1.61 -15.46 43.05
CA LYS A 577 -0.91 -15.57 44.35
C LYS A 577 -1.43 -14.64 45.45
N SER A 578 -2.56 -13.97 45.25
CA SER A 578 -3.21 -13.17 46.30
C SER A 578 -4.55 -13.79 46.68
N ASP A 579 -4.51 -14.83 47.51
CA ASP A 579 -5.61 -15.13 48.45
C ASP A 579 -5.03 -15.87 49.68
N PRO A 580 -5.20 -15.34 50.91
CA PRO A 580 -4.79 -16.05 52.11
C PRO A 580 -5.83 -17.12 52.45
N ALA A 581 -5.41 -18.38 52.43
CA ALA A 581 -6.24 -19.51 52.83
C ALA A 581 -6.70 -19.38 54.31
N VAL A 582 -8.01 -19.24 54.49
CA VAL A 582 -8.71 -19.41 55.76
C VAL A 582 -8.66 -20.89 56.15
N ALA A 583 -8.13 -21.17 57.34
CA ALA A 583 -8.09 -22.51 57.94
C ALA A 583 -9.48 -22.95 58.42
N PRO A 584 -9.91 -24.20 58.20
CA PRO A 584 -11.02 -24.78 58.93
C PRO A 584 -10.54 -25.48 60.21
N VAL A 585 -11.23 -25.18 61.31
CA VAL A 585 -11.18 -25.87 62.59
C VAL A 585 -12.13 -27.07 62.54
N GLY A 586 -11.69 -28.21 63.08
CA GLY A 586 -12.45 -29.44 63.35
C GLY A 586 -11.47 -30.61 63.54
N GLU A 587 -10.96 -30.88 64.73
CA GLU A 587 -11.53 -31.64 65.87
C GLU A 587 -11.30 -33.17 65.75
N GLU A 588 -10.46 -33.64 66.69
CA GLU A 588 -10.26 -34.99 67.28
C GLU A 588 -9.98 -36.25 66.44
N ILE A 589 -8.93 -36.99 66.83
CA ILE A 589 -9.01 -38.34 67.46
C ILE A 589 -7.60 -38.80 67.96
N GLU A 590 -7.57 -39.16 69.26
CA GLU A 590 -6.75 -40.15 70.01
C GLU A 590 -5.26 -40.41 69.69
N ALA A 591 -4.38 -40.15 70.67
CA ALA A 591 -3.81 -41.15 71.60
C ALA A 591 -2.77 -40.51 72.55
#